data_AF-A0A4Y7PYT9-F1
#
_entry.id   AF-A0A4Y7PYT9-F1
#
_cell.length_a   1.000
_cell.length_b   1.000
_cell.length_c   1.000
_cell.angle_alpha   90.00
_cell.angle_beta   90.00
_cell.angle_gamma   90.00
#
_symmetry.space_group_name_H-M   'P 1'
#
loop_
_entity.id
_entity.type
_entity.pdbx_description
1 polymer ?
#
loop_
_entity_poly.entity_id
_entity_poly.type
_entity_poly.pdbx_seq_one_letter_code
_entity_poly.pdbx_strand_id
1 'polypeptide(L)'
;MLVVHPSSTCDVCLEPYSWDAIATTPHSIACGHVFCNQCLRNLNPRNCPLCRRPFVIERIRKLHVDVSTDHHALLQSSTDLEVRQLAESIAAVSTDSADDEARQEVIQRVSTWLESHPLDTHRVLRESVSLLQRYVALKAAVVTLREERDAFKYKWKTSEQRRKQDKNEAKAQEDSLKSSIAETSRTYNQQVNSSHNCNLRSYGIFRIFTVRCGNS
;
A
#
# COMPACT_ATOMS: atom_id res chain seq x y z
N MET A 1 26.17 11.77 -21.47
CA MET A 1 27.24 11.63 -20.47
C MET A 1 28.02 10.37 -20.82
N LEU A 2 29.30 10.49 -21.16
CA LEU A 2 30.15 9.32 -21.42
C LEU A 2 30.60 8.79 -20.05
N VAL A 3 30.16 7.59 -19.68
CA VAL A 3 30.59 6.94 -18.44
C VAL A 3 31.74 6.00 -18.79
N VAL A 4 32.94 6.29 -18.27
CA VAL A 4 34.10 5.40 -18.39
C VAL A 4 34.19 4.59 -17.11
N HIS A 5 34.08 3.27 -17.21
CA HIS A 5 34.18 2.39 -16.05
C HIS A 5 35.63 2.41 -15.50
N PRO A 6 35.87 2.35 -14.17
CA PRO A 6 37.23 2.35 -13.61
C PRO A 6 38.12 1.21 -14.11
N SER A 7 37.52 0.10 -14.56
CA SER A 7 38.24 -1.03 -15.15
C SER A 7 38.52 -0.87 -16.65
N SER A 8 38.26 0.30 -17.25
CA SER A 8 38.50 0.52 -18.67
C SER A 8 40.01 0.59 -18.93
N THR A 9 40.46 -0.11 -19.97
CA THR A 9 41.86 -0.18 -20.38
C THR A 9 42.02 0.33 -21.82
N CYS A 10 43.25 0.61 -22.23
CA CYS A 10 43.56 0.95 -23.61
C CYS A 10 43.60 -0.30 -24.50
N ASP A 11 42.87 -0.34 -25.60
CA ASP A 11 42.87 -1.49 -26.52
C ASP A 11 44.21 -1.77 -27.23
N VAL A 12 45.23 -0.92 -27.05
CA VAL A 12 46.55 -1.09 -27.68
C VAL A 12 47.58 -1.64 -26.69
N CYS A 13 47.79 -0.97 -25.54
CA CYS A 13 48.74 -1.44 -24.52
C CYS A 13 48.10 -2.32 -23.44
N LEU A 14 46.76 -2.40 -23.39
CA LEU A 14 45.97 -3.08 -22.36
C LEU A 14 46.18 -2.55 -20.94
N GLU A 15 46.84 -1.40 -20.79
CA GLU A 15 47.04 -0.76 -19.48
C GLU A 15 45.75 -0.04 -19.04
N PRO A 16 45.45 -0.06 -17.72
CA PRO A 16 44.38 0.74 -17.14
C PRO A 16 44.60 2.24 -17.39
N TYR A 17 43.53 2.95 -17.67
CA TYR A 17 43.58 4.41 -17.74
C TYR A 17 43.90 4.98 -16.36
N SER A 18 44.86 5.91 -16.28
CA SER A 18 45.15 6.69 -15.08
C SER A 18 44.94 8.17 -15.40
N TRP A 19 44.43 8.92 -14.42
CA TRP A 19 44.18 10.35 -14.52
C TRP A 19 45.39 11.19 -14.08
N ASP A 20 46.32 10.58 -13.34
CA ASP A 20 47.51 11.23 -12.80
C ASP A 20 48.63 11.34 -13.85
N ALA A 21 48.78 10.30 -14.68
CA ALA A 21 49.84 10.22 -15.67
C ALA A 21 49.33 10.58 -17.08
N ILE A 22 49.84 11.66 -17.65
CA ILE A 22 49.46 12.15 -18.99
C ILE A 22 49.60 11.06 -20.07
N ALA A 23 50.58 10.16 -19.95
CA ALA A 23 50.81 9.07 -20.89
C ALA A 23 49.63 8.08 -20.97
N THR A 24 49.04 7.73 -19.83
CA THR A 24 47.97 6.74 -19.69
C THR A 24 46.57 7.37 -19.60
N THR A 25 46.45 8.69 -19.69
CA THR A 25 45.12 9.35 -19.72
C THR A 25 44.34 9.03 -21.01
N PRO A 26 43.02 8.83 -20.91
CA PRO A 26 42.17 8.49 -22.06
C PRO A 26 42.00 9.68 -23.00
N HIS A 27 42.21 9.44 -24.29
CA HIS A 27 42.08 10.43 -25.35
C HIS A 27 41.20 9.89 -26.48
N SER A 28 40.29 10.73 -26.97
CA SER A 28 39.46 10.42 -28.13
C SER A 28 40.07 10.99 -29.41
N ILE A 29 39.95 10.24 -30.50
CA ILE A 29 40.29 10.68 -31.86
C ILE A 29 39.01 11.01 -32.64
N ALA A 30 39.16 11.65 -33.82
CA ALA A 30 38.04 12.14 -34.62
C ALA A 30 37.01 11.07 -35.02
N CYS A 31 37.39 9.79 -35.04
CA CYS A 31 36.47 8.69 -35.33
C CYS A 31 35.66 8.20 -34.11
N GLY A 32 35.90 8.75 -32.92
CA GLY A 32 35.19 8.43 -31.68
C GLY A 32 35.82 7.34 -30.80
N HIS A 33 36.87 6.65 -31.26
CA HIS A 33 37.57 5.64 -30.46
C HIS A 33 38.51 6.28 -29.43
N VAL A 34 38.73 5.57 -28.32
CA VAL A 34 39.47 6.06 -27.16
C VAL A 34 40.71 5.20 -26.93
N PHE A 35 41.86 5.83 -26.74
CA PHE A 35 43.13 5.18 -26.46
C PHE A 35 43.95 6.04 -25.48
N CYS A 36 45.02 5.50 -24.91
CA CYS A 36 45.93 6.33 -24.11
C CYS A 36 46.76 7.26 -25.01
N ASN A 37 47.18 8.40 -24.46
CA ASN A 37 47.98 9.40 -25.18
C ASN A 37 49.28 8.81 -25.76
N GLN A 38 49.94 7.94 -24.98
CA GLN A 38 51.19 7.31 -25.38
C GLN A 38 51.01 6.44 -26.63
N CYS A 39 49.99 5.58 -26.66
CA CYS A 39 49.71 4.75 -27.83
C CYS A 39 49.36 5.59 -29.06
N LEU A 40 48.57 6.65 -28.92
CA LEU A 40 48.22 7.52 -30.06
C LEU A 40 49.43 8.22 -30.67
N ARG A 41 50.43 8.60 -29.86
CA ARG A 41 51.65 9.26 -30.34
C ARG A 41 52.64 8.31 -31.00
N ASN A 42 52.64 7.04 -30.60
CA ASN A 42 53.56 6.03 -31.11
C ASN A 42 53.03 5.26 -32.32
N LEU A 43 51.76 5.43 -32.69
CA LEU A 43 51.17 4.77 -33.86
C LEU A 43 51.75 5.31 -35.17
N ASN A 44 52.31 4.41 -35.97
CA ASN A 44 52.76 4.67 -37.33
C ASN A 44 52.39 3.47 -38.24
N PRO A 45 51.51 3.63 -39.25
CA PRO A 45 50.85 4.86 -39.68
C PRO A 45 49.79 5.37 -38.68
N ARG A 46 49.43 6.66 -38.78
CA ARG A 46 48.44 7.33 -37.92
C ARG A 46 47.00 6.95 -38.28
N ASN A 47 46.69 5.67 -38.21
CA ASN A 47 45.38 5.10 -38.46
C ASN A 47 44.81 4.51 -37.17
N CYS A 48 43.50 4.66 -36.96
CA CYS A 48 42.83 4.07 -35.80
C CYS A 48 42.99 2.54 -35.81
N PRO A 49 43.46 1.90 -34.72
CA PRO A 49 43.57 0.44 -34.62
C PRO A 49 42.26 -0.32 -34.84
N LEU A 50 41.12 0.29 -34.51
CA LEU A 50 39.80 -0.35 -34.56
C LEU A 50 39.12 -0.19 -35.94
N CYS A 51 39.05 1.02 -36.48
CA CYS A 51 38.33 1.29 -37.74
C CYS A 51 39.20 1.72 -38.91
N ARG A 52 40.54 1.76 -38.72
CA ARG A 52 41.54 2.11 -39.74
C ARG A 52 41.40 3.50 -40.38
N ARG A 53 40.50 4.35 -39.89
CA ARG A 53 40.38 5.74 -40.35
C ARG A 53 41.64 6.53 -39.97
N PRO A 54 42.23 7.31 -40.91
CA PRO A 54 43.37 8.16 -40.61
C PRO A 54 42.96 9.26 -39.62
N PHE A 55 43.86 9.61 -38.73
CA PHE A 55 43.64 10.70 -37.77
C PHE A 55 44.84 11.65 -37.70
N VAL A 56 44.57 12.85 -37.20
CA VAL A 56 45.49 13.99 -37.13
C VAL A 56 45.78 14.26 -35.65
N ILE A 57 47.05 14.42 -35.27
CA ILE A 57 47.47 14.53 -33.86
C ILE A 57 46.85 15.75 -33.19
N GLU A 58 46.70 16.84 -33.93
CA GLU A 58 46.12 18.11 -33.49
C GLU A 58 44.63 17.99 -33.16
N ARG A 59 43.95 16.91 -33.61
CA ARG A 59 42.53 16.64 -33.33
C ARG A 59 42.31 15.65 -32.18
N ILE A 60 43.37 15.19 -31.52
CA ILE A 60 43.26 14.32 -30.35
C ILE A 60 42.74 15.16 -29.17
N ARG A 61 41.67 14.70 -28.51
CA ARG A 61 41.06 15.38 -27.36
C ARG A 61 41.17 14.54 -26.10
N LYS A 62 41.77 15.09 -25.04
CA LYS A 62 41.77 14.48 -23.70
C LYS A 62 40.33 14.38 -23.22
N LEU A 63 39.92 13.19 -22.79
CA LEU A 63 38.62 13.02 -22.17
C LEU A 63 38.72 13.42 -20.70
N HIS A 64 37.88 14.38 -20.30
CA HIS A 64 37.61 14.63 -18.90
C HIS A 64 36.55 13.64 -18.45
N VAL A 65 36.91 12.76 -17.54
CA VAL A 65 35.96 11.87 -16.87
C VAL A 65 35.84 12.41 -15.47
N ASP A 66 34.63 12.73 -15.05
CA ASP A 66 34.35 13.00 -13.64
C ASP A 66 34.59 11.71 -12.89
N VAL A 67 35.82 11.58 -12.37
CA VAL A 67 36.14 10.53 -11.41
C VAL A 67 35.40 10.93 -10.16
N SER A 68 34.24 10.32 -9.92
CA SER A 68 33.68 10.28 -8.58
C SER A 68 34.81 9.76 -7.69
N THR A 69 35.36 10.62 -6.84
CA THR A 69 36.50 10.34 -5.96
C THR A 69 36.09 9.34 -4.87
N ASP A 70 35.73 8.12 -5.27
CA ASP A 70 35.59 6.97 -4.40
C ASP A 70 36.95 6.24 -4.35
N HIS A 71 38.02 7.01 -4.07
CA HIS A 71 39.38 6.48 -3.89
C HIS A 71 39.55 5.63 -2.62
N HIS A 72 38.46 5.27 -1.94
CA HIS A 72 38.48 4.28 -0.85
C HIS A 72 38.42 2.82 -1.33
N ALA A 73 38.24 2.57 -2.63
CA ALA A 73 37.99 1.24 -3.21
C ALA A 73 39.04 0.14 -2.97
N LEU A 74 40.25 0.45 -2.47
CA LEU A 74 41.28 -0.56 -2.20
C LEU A 74 41.41 -0.98 -0.72
N LEU A 75 40.86 -0.19 0.22
CA LEU A 75 40.76 -0.57 1.64
C LEU A 75 39.32 -0.95 2.03
N GLN A 76 38.34 -0.66 1.17
CA GLN A 76 36.93 -0.93 1.39
C GLN A 76 36.46 -2.32 0.92
N SER A 77 37.31 -3.19 0.36
CA SER A 77 36.82 -4.43 -0.27
C SER A 77 36.03 -5.33 0.68
N SER A 78 36.34 -5.35 1.99
CA SER A 78 35.59 -6.11 2.98
C SER A 78 34.30 -5.41 3.41
N THR A 79 34.35 -4.10 3.69
CA THR A 79 33.17 -3.31 4.08
C THR A 79 32.17 -3.18 2.94
N ASP A 80 32.65 -3.03 1.70
CA ASP A 80 31.79 -2.96 0.51
C ASP A 80 31.12 -4.31 0.23
N LEU A 81 31.84 -5.41 0.49
CA LEU A 81 31.25 -6.74 0.39
C LEU A 81 30.15 -6.94 1.42
N GLU A 82 30.37 -6.54 2.68
CA GLU A 82 29.33 -6.59 3.72
C GLU A 82 28.13 -5.72 3.38
N VAL A 83 28.36 -4.47 2.95
CA VAL A 83 27.29 -3.55 2.51
C VAL A 83 26.48 -4.16 1.38
N ARG A 84 27.15 -4.79 0.40
CA ARG A 84 26.49 -5.45 -0.71
C ARG A 84 25.67 -6.65 -0.26
N GLN A 85 26.21 -7.49 0.63
CA GLN A 85 25.49 -8.64 1.19
C GLN A 85 24.26 -8.20 2.00
N LEU A 86 24.36 -7.12 2.77
CA LEU A 86 23.24 -6.54 3.50
C LEU A 86 22.19 -5.98 2.54
N ALA A 87 22.60 -5.29 1.49
CA ALA A 87 21.70 -4.78 0.45
C ALA A 87 20.98 -5.90 -0.31
N GLU A 88 21.69 -6.97 -0.70
CA GLU A 88 21.12 -8.16 -1.33
C GLU A 88 20.12 -8.86 -0.39
N SER A 89 20.41 -8.90 0.91
CA SER A 89 19.50 -9.46 1.91
C SER A 89 18.22 -8.64 2.07
N ILE A 90 18.31 -7.30 2.06
CA ILE A 90 17.13 -6.43 2.04
C ILE A 90 16.31 -6.68 0.78
N ALA A 91 16.95 -6.77 -0.39
CA ALA A 91 16.27 -7.02 -1.65
C ALA A 91 15.52 -8.37 -1.63
N ALA A 92 16.12 -9.42 -1.05
CA ALA A 92 15.52 -10.74 -0.93
C ALA A 92 14.23 -10.76 -0.07
N VAL A 93 14.17 -9.97 1.02
CA VAL A 93 13.00 -9.91 1.91
C VAL A 93 11.98 -8.83 1.55
N SER A 94 12.29 -8.00 0.55
CA SER A 94 11.40 -6.93 0.07
C SER A 94 10.23 -7.45 -0.79
N THR A 95 10.24 -8.72 -1.17
CA THR A 95 9.11 -9.33 -1.90
C THR A 95 7.94 -9.61 -0.96
N ASP A 96 6.71 -9.58 -1.47
CA ASP A 96 5.51 -9.84 -0.66
C ASP A 96 5.47 -11.26 -0.07
N SER A 97 6.20 -12.21 -0.67
CA SER A 97 6.25 -13.61 -0.25
C SER A 97 7.11 -13.87 0.99
N ALA A 98 7.95 -12.92 1.41
CA ALA A 98 8.78 -13.09 2.59
C ALA A 98 7.93 -13.09 3.87
N ASP A 99 8.34 -13.88 4.86
CA ASP A 99 7.73 -13.87 6.18
C ASP A 99 8.11 -12.59 6.95
N ASP A 100 7.22 -12.13 7.83
CA ASP A 100 7.45 -10.95 8.66
C ASP A 100 8.58 -11.17 9.67
N GLU A 101 8.77 -12.41 10.13
CA GLU A 101 9.91 -12.80 10.99
C GLU A 101 11.25 -12.61 10.25
N ALA A 102 11.35 -13.10 9.01
CA ALA A 102 12.54 -12.94 8.18
C ALA A 102 12.84 -11.46 7.86
N ARG A 103 11.81 -10.64 7.61
CA ARG A 103 11.97 -9.19 7.43
C ARG A 103 12.53 -8.54 8.70
N GLN A 104 12.00 -8.90 9.86
CA GLN A 104 12.43 -8.35 11.14
C GLN A 104 13.87 -8.74 11.48
N GLU A 105 14.27 -9.99 11.18
CA GLU A 105 15.65 -10.44 11.34
C GLU A 105 16.61 -9.62 10.48
N VAL A 106 16.28 -9.39 9.20
CA VAL A 106 17.11 -8.58 8.30
C VAL A 106 17.17 -7.12 8.78
N ILE A 107 16.05 -6.52 9.19
CA ILE A 107 16.03 -5.16 9.75
C ILE A 107 16.96 -5.08 10.96
N GLN A 108 16.86 -6.02 11.90
CA GLN A 108 17.66 -6.02 13.12
C GLN A 108 19.15 -6.15 12.78
N ARG A 109 19.50 -7.12 11.93
CA ARG A 109 20.88 -7.36 11.53
C ARG A 109 21.52 -6.14 10.86
N VAL A 110 20.80 -5.50 9.92
CA VAL A 110 21.32 -4.31 9.23
C VAL A 110 21.39 -3.12 10.19
N SER A 111 20.41 -2.94 11.08
CA SER A 111 20.41 -1.84 12.05
C SER A 111 21.57 -1.96 13.03
N THR A 112 21.83 -3.15 13.58
CA THR A 112 22.98 -3.41 14.46
C THR A 112 24.31 -3.16 13.75
N TRP A 113 24.42 -3.51 12.47
CA TRP A 113 25.61 -3.16 11.68
C TRP A 113 25.73 -1.65 11.47
N LEU A 114 24.63 -0.94 11.19
CA LEU A 114 24.62 0.51 11.00
C LEU A 114 24.91 1.32 12.28
N GLU A 115 24.74 0.73 13.46
CA GLU A 115 25.06 1.35 14.76
C GLU A 115 26.57 1.45 15.02
N SER A 116 27.37 0.52 14.47
CA SER A 116 28.84 0.56 14.58
C SER A 116 29.49 1.50 13.56
N HIS A 117 28.71 2.09 12.64
CA HIS A 117 29.20 2.93 11.55
C HIS A 117 28.72 4.40 11.70
N PRO A 118 29.51 5.39 11.24
CA PRO A 118 29.11 6.80 11.28
C PRO A 118 27.77 7.07 10.59
N LEU A 119 27.06 8.12 11.03
CA LEU A 119 25.73 8.45 10.49
C LEU A 119 25.74 8.87 9.02
N ASP A 120 26.82 9.53 8.59
CA ASP A 120 26.95 10.06 7.22
C ASP A 120 27.37 9.00 6.20
N THR A 121 27.76 7.79 6.65
CA THR A 121 28.11 6.68 5.76
C THR A 121 26.87 5.82 5.43
N HIS A 122 26.89 5.20 4.24
CA HIS A 122 25.87 4.23 3.78
C HIS A 122 24.42 4.74 3.81
N ARG A 123 24.19 6.02 3.43
CA ARG A 123 22.86 6.65 3.37
C ARG A 123 21.80 5.79 2.67
N VAL A 124 22.17 5.14 1.56
CA VAL A 124 21.26 4.27 0.80
C VAL A 124 20.77 3.10 1.64
N LEU A 125 21.66 2.45 2.41
CA LEU A 125 21.31 1.31 3.25
C LEU A 125 20.39 1.73 4.41
N ARG A 126 20.67 2.88 5.03
CA ARG A 126 19.83 3.47 6.08
C ARG A 126 18.41 3.76 5.59
N GLU A 127 18.29 4.38 4.41
CA GLU A 127 16.97 4.65 3.82
C GLU A 127 16.23 3.36 3.47
N SER A 128 16.92 2.36 2.89
CA SER A 128 16.32 1.06 2.58
C SER A 128 15.77 0.35 3.81
N VAL A 129 16.48 0.37 4.94
CA VAL A 129 15.99 -0.19 6.21
C VAL A 129 14.80 0.61 6.74
N SER A 130 14.85 1.94 6.68
CA SER A 130 13.72 2.80 7.08
C SER A 130 12.46 2.51 6.27
N LEU A 131 12.59 2.29 4.97
CA LEU A 131 11.48 1.91 4.09
C LEU A 131 10.93 0.52 4.45
N LEU A 132 11.80 -0.44 4.71
CA LEU A 132 11.39 -1.79 5.11
C LEU A 132 10.65 -1.79 6.46
N GLN A 133 11.12 -1.00 7.44
CA GLN A 133 10.44 -0.79 8.72
C GLN A 133 9.04 -0.18 8.52
N ARG A 134 8.92 0.85 7.67
CA ARG A 134 7.64 1.47 7.33
C ARG A 134 6.68 0.48 6.67
N TYR A 135 7.19 -0.39 5.79
CA TYR A 135 6.41 -1.44 5.16
C TYR A 135 5.86 -2.44 6.18
N VAL A 136 6.70 -2.95 7.09
CA VAL A 136 6.27 -3.87 8.16
C VAL A 136 5.19 -3.24 9.04
N ALA A 137 5.38 -1.98 9.45
CA ALA A 137 4.39 -1.24 10.23
C ALA A 137 3.06 -1.06 9.47
N LEU A 138 3.14 -0.73 8.17
CA LEU A 138 1.95 -0.57 7.33
C LEU A 138 1.19 -1.90 7.18
N LYS A 139 1.91 -3.02 6.99
CA LYS A 139 1.31 -4.35 6.88
C LYS A 139 0.56 -4.75 8.16
N ALA A 140 1.15 -4.49 9.32
CA ALA A 140 0.49 -4.69 10.61
C ALA A 140 -0.79 -3.83 10.74
N ALA A 141 -0.73 -2.56 10.36
CA ALA A 141 -1.88 -1.66 10.37
C ALA A 141 -3.00 -2.11 9.42
N VAL A 142 -2.68 -2.71 8.27
CA VAL A 142 -3.68 -3.26 7.35
C VAL A 142 -4.43 -4.44 7.98
N VAL A 143 -3.73 -5.30 8.73
CA VAL A 143 -4.34 -6.43 9.44
C VAL A 143 -5.32 -5.92 10.50
N THR A 144 -4.92 -4.97 11.34
CA THR A 144 -5.79 -4.42 12.39
C THR A 144 -7.03 -3.74 11.81
N LEU A 145 -6.86 -2.92 10.76
CA LEU A 145 -7.99 -2.27 10.07
C LEU A 145 -8.96 -3.29 9.46
N ARG A 146 -8.45 -4.43 8.98
CA ARG A 146 -9.29 -5.51 8.44
C ARG A 146 -10.15 -6.15 9.54
N GLU A 147 -9.58 -6.40 10.71
CA GLU A 147 -10.29 -6.93 11.87
C GLU A 147 -11.36 -5.95 12.36
N GLU A 148 -11.03 -4.67 12.48
CA GLU A 148 -11.97 -3.61 12.86
C GLU A 148 -13.15 -3.51 11.87
N ARG A 149 -12.85 -3.54 10.56
CA ARG A 149 -13.86 -3.56 9.50
C ARG A 149 -14.79 -4.76 9.65
N ASP A 150 -14.23 -5.95 9.89
CA ASP A 150 -15.02 -7.18 10.00
C ASP A 150 -15.87 -7.18 11.29
N ALA A 151 -15.34 -6.65 12.39
CA ALA A 151 -16.08 -6.42 13.63
C ALA A 151 -17.24 -5.41 13.45
N PHE A 152 -16.99 -4.30 12.74
CA PHE A 152 -18.02 -3.31 12.43
C PHE A 152 -19.12 -3.92 11.54
N LYS A 153 -18.73 -4.68 10.53
CA LYS A 153 -19.66 -5.40 9.63
C LYS A 153 -20.54 -6.38 10.40
N TYR A 154 -19.98 -7.10 11.38
CA TYR A 154 -20.75 -7.99 12.24
C TYR A 154 -21.76 -7.21 13.10
N LYS A 155 -21.30 -6.16 13.80
CA LYS A 155 -22.18 -5.30 14.62
C LYS A 155 -23.33 -4.71 13.82
N TRP A 156 -23.04 -4.22 12.61
CA TRP A 156 -24.05 -3.65 11.71
C TRP A 156 -25.11 -4.68 11.33
N LYS A 157 -24.71 -5.91 10.95
CA LYS A 157 -25.66 -6.99 10.63
C LYS A 157 -26.53 -7.36 11.82
N THR A 158 -25.96 -7.47 13.02
CA THR A 158 -26.72 -7.76 14.24
C THR A 158 -27.71 -6.64 14.57
N SER A 159 -27.30 -5.38 14.43
CA SER A 159 -28.19 -4.22 14.62
C SER A 159 -29.33 -4.22 13.59
N GLU A 160 -29.03 -4.52 12.33
CA GLU A 160 -30.05 -4.62 11.28
C GLU A 160 -31.07 -5.73 11.58
N GLN A 161 -30.61 -6.90 12.04
CA GLN A 161 -31.48 -8.01 12.42
C GLN A 161 -32.38 -7.66 13.60
N ARG A 162 -31.83 -7.00 14.64
CA ARG A 162 -32.63 -6.48 15.76
C ARG A 162 -33.70 -5.51 15.29
N ARG A 163 -33.35 -4.55 14.45
CA ARG A 163 -34.33 -3.59 13.89
C ARG A 163 -35.44 -4.29 13.11
N LYS A 164 -35.13 -5.37 12.38
CA LYS A 164 -36.15 -6.19 11.70
C LYS A 164 -37.05 -6.93 12.69
N GLN A 165 -36.46 -7.49 13.75
CA GLN A 165 -37.20 -8.17 14.81
C GLN A 165 -38.13 -7.20 15.54
N ASP A 166 -37.62 -6.05 16.00
CA ASP A 166 -38.40 -5.02 16.69
C ASP A 166 -39.57 -4.53 15.81
N LYS A 167 -39.33 -4.35 14.50
CA LYS A 167 -40.39 -3.99 13.55
C LYS A 167 -41.47 -5.07 13.44
N ASN A 168 -41.08 -6.35 13.42
CA ASN A 168 -42.02 -7.46 13.35
C ASN A 168 -42.82 -7.59 14.66
N GLU A 169 -42.16 -7.43 15.81
CA GLU A 169 -42.78 -7.45 17.14
C GLU A 169 -43.77 -6.31 17.30
N ALA A 170 -43.39 -5.08 16.92
CA ALA A 170 -44.29 -3.92 16.95
C ALA A 170 -45.52 -4.13 16.06
N LYS A 171 -45.34 -4.70 14.86
CA LYS A 171 -46.47 -5.04 13.98
C LYS A 171 -47.38 -6.10 14.60
N ALA A 172 -46.82 -7.15 15.21
CA ALA A 172 -47.60 -8.18 15.89
C ALA A 172 -48.40 -7.61 17.08
N GLN A 173 -47.82 -6.68 17.83
CA GLN A 173 -48.51 -5.96 18.91
C GLN A 173 -49.65 -5.10 18.37
N GLU A 174 -49.42 -4.36 17.27
CA GLU A 174 -50.46 -3.56 16.62
C GLU A 174 -51.63 -4.42 16.15
N ASP A 175 -51.36 -5.55 15.50
CA ASP A 175 -52.39 -6.48 15.02
C ASP A 175 -53.17 -7.14 16.18
N SER A 176 -52.48 -7.44 17.29
CA SER A 176 -53.09 -7.93 18.53
C SER A 176 -54.03 -6.88 19.15
N LEU A 177 -53.58 -5.63 19.26
CA LEU A 177 -54.39 -4.52 19.77
C LEU A 177 -55.61 -4.25 18.89
N LYS A 178 -55.45 -4.25 17.57
CA LYS A 178 -56.57 -4.12 16.63
C LYS A 178 -57.62 -5.21 16.83
N SER A 179 -57.17 -6.46 17.02
CA SER A 179 -58.05 -7.60 17.28
C SER A 179 -58.81 -7.44 18.60
N SER A 180 -58.12 -7.03 19.67
CA SER A 180 -58.71 -6.77 20.98
C SER A 180 -59.73 -5.61 20.97
N ILE A 181 -59.43 -4.53 20.23
CA ILE A 181 -60.36 -3.40 20.03
C ILE A 181 -61.61 -3.86 19.28
N ALA A 182 -61.45 -4.67 18.22
CA ALA A 182 -62.57 -5.19 17.45
C ALA A 182 -63.46 -6.11 18.29
N GLU A 183 -62.88 -6.96 19.15
CA GLU A 183 -63.61 -7.81 20.07
C GLU A 183 -64.37 -7.00 21.13
N THR A 184 -63.68 -6.03 21.76
CA THR A 184 -64.30 -5.15 22.77
C THR A 184 -65.43 -4.32 22.17
N SER A 185 -65.29 -3.87 20.93
CA SER A 185 -66.35 -3.15 20.20
C SER A 185 -67.56 -4.07 19.95
N ARG A 186 -67.33 -5.35 19.63
CA ARG A 186 -68.41 -6.34 19.46
C ARG A 186 -69.15 -6.60 20.77
N THR A 187 -68.43 -6.82 21.86
CA THR A 187 -69.05 -7.09 23.18
C THR A 187 -69.82 -5.89 23.70
N TYR A 188 -69.26 -4.68 23.55
CA TYR A 188 -69.96 -3.43 23.88
C TYR A 188 -71.28 -3.28 23.10
N ASN A 189 -71.24 -3.46 21.77
CA ASN A 189 -72.44 -3.39 20.94
C ASN A 189 -73.50 -4.42 21.35
N GLN A 190 -73.09 -5.64 21.73
CA GLN A 190 -74.01 -6.65 22.25
C GLN A 190 -74.65 -6.23 23.58
N GLN A 191 -73.89 -5.61 24.50
CA GLN A 191 -74.41 -5.10 25.76
C GLN A 191 -75.41 -3.96 25.54
N VAL A 192 -75.07 -2.97 24.71
CA VAL A 192 -75.96 -1.84 24.38
C VAL A 192 -77.27 -2.33 23.79
N ASN A 193 -77.22 -3.27 22.84
CA ASN A 193 -78.41 -3.87 22.24
C ASN A 193 -79.26 -4.66 23.27
N SER A 194 -78.62 -5.36 24.19
CA SER A 194 -79.30 -6.08 25.28
C SER A 194 -79.99 -5.12 26.25
N SER A 195 -79.33 -4.02 26.62
CA SER A 195 -79.91 -2.97 27.49
C SER A 195 -81.10 -2.26 26.85
N HIS A 196 -81.04 -1.97 25.54
CA HIS A 196 -82.18 -1.39 24.80
C HIS A 196 -83.39 -2.33 24.79
N ASN A 197 -83.17 -3.63 24.58
CA ASN A 197 -84.24 -4.63 24.62
C ASN A 197 -84.87 -4.79 26.02
N CYS A 198 -84.09 -4.65 27.08
CA CYS A 198 -84.61 -4.68 28.46
C CYS A 198 -85.49 -3.46 28.76
N ASN A 199 -85.10 -2.24 28.38
CA ASN A 199 -85.92 -1.04 28.62
C ASN A 199 -87.27 -1.10 27.89
N LEU A 200 -87.33 -1.63 26.67
CA LEU A 200 -88.60 -1.79 25.93
C LEU A 200 -89.58 -2.74 26.64
N ARG A 201 -89.10 -3.73 27.40
CA ARG A 201 -89.96 -4.61 28.21
C ARG A 201 -90.48 -3.93 29.47
N SER A 202 -89.72 -3.04 30.10
CA SER A 202 -90.17 -2.29 31.29
C SER A 202 -91.25 -1.25 30.97
N TYR A 203 -91.19 -0.60 29.80
CA TYR A 203 -92.22 0.36 29.36
C TYR A 203 -93.45 -0.29 28.71
N GLY A 204 -93.38 -1.58 28.35
CA GLY A 204 -94.48 -2.34 27.75
C GLY A 204 -95.58 -2.80 28.73
N ILE A 205 -95.37 -2.67 30.06
CA ILE A 205 -96.37 -3.07 31.07
C ILE A 205 -97.30 -1.89 31.46
N PHE A 206 -97.01 -0.66 31.04
CA PHE A 206 -97.84 0.52 31.39
C PHE A 206 -98.75 1.05 30.27
N ARG A 207 -98.93 0.33 29.15
CA ARG A 207 -99.84 0.72 28.06
C ARG A 207 -100.84 -0.37 27.69
N ILE A 208 -101.69 -0.75 28.65
CA ILE A 208 -103.04 -1.25 28.36
C ILE A 208 -104.00 -0.48 29.25
N PHE A 209 -104.30 0.76 28.91
CA PHE A 209 -105.61 1.36 29.19
C PHE A 209 -105.81 2.54 28.25
N THR A 210 -107.02 2.61 27.71
CA THR A 210 -107.63 3.65 26.86
C THR A 210 -107.33 3.61 25.37
N VAL A 211 -108.30 3.81 24.47
CA VAL A 211 -109.76 3.89 24.54
C VAL A 211 -110.29 3.62 23.12
N ARG A 212 -111.48 3.04 23.08
CA ARG A 212 -112.35 2.69 21.95
C ARG A 212 -112.94 3.94 21.27
N CYS A 213 -113.42 3.74 20.03
CA CYS A 213 -114.51 4.45 19.32
C CYS A 213 -114.13 5.45 18.23
N GLY A 214 -114.75 5.24 17.07
CA GLY A 214 -115.05 6.31 16.11
C GLY A 214 -115.11 5.85 14.66
N ASN A 215 -116.16 5.11 14.29
CA ASN A 215 -116.61 5.01 12.90
C ASN A 215 -117.03 6.39 12.40
N SER A 216 -116.66 6.74 11.15
CA SER A 216 -117.53 7.30 10.09
C SER A 216 -116.71 7.47 8.82
#